data_AF-A0A7U7HDM3-F1
#
_entry.id   AF-A0A7U7HDM3-F1
#
_cell.length_a   1.000
_cell.length_b   1.000
_cell.length_c   1.000
_cell.angle_alpha   90.00
_cell.angle_beta   90.00
_cell.angle_gamma   90.00
#
_symmetry.space_group_name_H-M   'P 1'
#
loop_
_entity.id
_entity.type
_entity.pdbx_description
1 polymer ?
#
loop_
_entity_poly.entity_id
_entity_poly.type
_entity_poly.pdbx_seq_one_letter_code
_entity_poly.pdbx_strand_id
1 'polypeptide(L)'
;MEWATSHFDPELEISINGSTNIEDNKMLAEAKKVSGKIIGIFDEQQKTSFIYTVYETNGKTFIKTSFKDGGSMDNEVTKIDTNNGIRYNYKEDVSQGEYFVLNNDILEFYNSENKMFTTANKVLY
;
A
#
# COMPACT_ATOMS: atom_id res chain seq x y z
N MET A 1 -19.27 32.39 13.56
CA MET A 1 -18.19 31.52 13.05
C MET A 1 -18.83 30.21 12.72
N GLU A 2 -18.96 29.82 11.45
CA GLU A 2 -19.17 28.43 11.05
C GLU A 2 -18.48 28.25 9.70
N TRP A 3 -17.49 27.35 9.64
CA TRP A 3 -16.84 26.93 8.41
C TRP A 3 -17.41 25.55 8.08
N ALA A 4 -18.06 25.43 6.93
CA ALA A 4 -18.57 24.15 6.45
C ALA A 4 -17.41 23.36 5.81
N THR A 5 -16.93 22.31 6.48
CA THR A 5 -16.11 21.29 5.83
C THR A 5 -16.98 20.38 5.00
N SER A 6 -16.88 20.47 3.68
CA SER A 6 -17.41 19.47 2.77
C SER A 6 -16.54 18.21 2.88
N HIS A 7 -17.03 17.16 3.54
CA HIS A 7 -16.46 15.82 3.37
C HIS A 7 -16.91 15.32 2.00
N PHE A 8 -15.99 15.34 1.04
CA PHE A 8 -16.15 14.65 -0.22
C PHE A 8 -16.01 13.15 0.08
N ASP A 9 -17.13 12.43 0.10
CA ASP A 9 -17.19 10.99 0.28
C ASP A 9 -17.54 10.38 -1.08
N PRO A 10 -16.55 9.99 -1.90
CA PRO A 10 -16.85 9.27 -3.12
C PRO A 10 -17.24 7.84 -2.74
N GLU A 11 -18.54 7.55 -2.75
CA GLU A 11 -19.03 6.17 -2.86
C GLU A 11 -18.53 5.60 -4.19
N LEU A 12 -17.35 4.99 -4.15
CA LEU A 12 -16.72 4.36 -5.29
C LEU A 12 -17.23 2.93 -5.42
N GLU A 13 -18.19 2.73 -6.32
CA GLU A 13 -18.66 1.42 -6.75
C GLU A 13 -17.62 0.80 -7.71
N ILE A 14 -16.67 0.04 -7.16
CA ILE A 14 -15.73 -0.74 -7.99
C ILE A 14 -16.41 -2.06 -8.38
N SER A 15 -16.93 -2.14 -9.60
CA SER A 15 -17.40 -3.39 -10.18
C SER A 15 -16.19 -4.21 -10.66
N ILE A 16 -15.53 -4.94 -9.75
CA ILE A 16 -14.54 -5.96 -10.11
C ILE A 16 -15.31 -7.19 -10.61
N ASN A 17 -15.39 -7.35 -11.93
CA ASN A 17 -15.96 -8.53 -12.56
C ASN A 17 -15.14 -9.78 -12.19
N GLY A 18 -15.56 -10.50 -11.14
CA GLY A 18 -15.01 -11.82 -10.81
C GLY A 18 -15.12 -12.24 -9.35
N SER A 19 -16.32 -12.36 -8.78
CA SER A 19 -16.64 -13.33 -7.71
C SER A 19 -15.76 -13.49 -6.43
N THR A 20 -14.86 -12.55 -6.05
CA THR A 20 -14.13 -12.53 -4.75
C THR A 20 -14.63 -11.41 -3.80
N ASN A 21 -15.93 -11.39 -3.56
CA ASN A 21 -16.72 -10.17 -3.33
C ASN A 21 -16.72 -9.54 -1.91
N ILE A 22 -16.03 -10.09 -0.90
CA ILE A 22 -16.12 -9.54 0.49
C ILE A 22 -14.76 -9.27 1.11
N GLU A 23 -13.83 -10.23 1.04
CA GLU A 23 -12.50 -10.07 1.64
C GLU A 23 -11.69 -9.01 0.90
N ASP A 24 -11.67 -9.04 -0.43
CA ASP A 24 -10.98 -8.05 -1.26
C ASP A 24 -11.56 -6.64 -1.03
N ASN A 25 -12.89 -6.53 -0.90
CA ASN A 25 -13.56 -5.27 -0.59
C ASN A 25 -13.22 -4.76 0.81
N LYS A 26 -13.14 -5.65 1.81
CA LYS A 26 -12.72 -5.28 3.18
C LYS A 26 -11.27 -4.82 3.20
N MET A 27 -10.39 -5.54 2.51
CA MET A 27 -8.98 -5.18 2.40
C MET A 27 -8.80 -3.83 1.71
N LEU A 28 -9.52 -3.58 0.63
CA LEU A 28 -9.43 -2.31 -0.09
C LEU A 28 -10.00 -1.16 0.73
N ALA A 29 -11.11 -1.39 1.45
CA ALA A 29 -11.65 -0.42 2.38
C ALA A 29 -10.64 -0.11 3.50
N GLU A 30 -9.99 -1.14 4.06
CA GLU A 30 -8.96 -0.96 5.08
C GLU A 30 -7.71 -0.25 4.54
N ALA A 31 -7.26 -0.60 3.34
CA ALA A 31 -6.13 0.04 2.66
C ALA A 31 -6.30 1.55 2.50
N LYS A 32 -7.54 2.01 2.29
CA LYS A 32 -7.89 3.44 2.18
C LYS A 32 -7.93 4.16 3.54
N LYS A 33 -8.00 3.45 4.66
CA LYS A 33 -8.07 4.04 6.01
C LYS A 33 -6.68 4.47 6.50
N VAL A 34 -6.19 5.55 5.91
CA VAL A 34 -4.98 6.24 6.36
C VAL A 34 -5.27 7.72 6.55
N SER A 35 -4.65 8.34 7.55
CA SER A 35 -4.79 9.78 7.84
C SER A 35 -3.90 10.67 6.96
N GLY A 36 -3.15 10.06 6.04
CA GLY A 36 -2.12 10.71 5.23
C GLY A 36 -2.45 10.79 3.74
N LYS A 37 -1.55 11.41 2.99
CA LYS A 37 -1.58 11.43 1.53
C LYS A 37 -1.20 10.06 0.99
N ILE A 38 -2.11 9.40 0.27
CA ILE A 38 -1.83 8.15 -0.42
C ILE A 38 -0.95 8.42 -1.65
N ILE A 39 0.20 7.73 -1.73
CA ILE A 39 1.06 7.70 -2.91
C ILE A 39 0.54 6.64 -3.89
N GLY A 40 0.13 5.49 -3.37
CA GLY A 40 -0.49 4.42 -4.15
C GLY A 40 -1.02 3.29 -3.27
N ILE A 41 -2.01 2.57 -3.81
CA ILE A 41 -2.54 1.32 -3.29
C ILE A 41 -2.19 0.24 -4.31
N PHE A 42 -1.64 -0.88 -3.86
CA PHE A 42 -1.09 -1.93 -4.71
C PHE A 42 -1.64 -3.29 -4.29
N ASP A 43 -2.07 -4.07 -5.27
CA ASP A 43 -2.63 -5.41 -5.07
C ASP A 43 -1.60 -6.47 -5.50
N GLU A 44 -1.18 -7.29 -4.54
CA GLU A 44 -0.21 -8.37 -4.73
C GLU A 44 -0.93 -9.72 -4.75
N GLN A 45 -1.43 -10.14 -5.91
CA GLN A 45 -2.24 -11.35 -5.99
C GLN A 45 -1.43 -12.66 -6.11
N GLN A 46 -0.12 -12.60 -6.36
CA GLN A 46 0.64 -13.79 -6.74
C GLN A 46 1.14 -14.60 -5.55
N LYS A 47 1.55 -13.95 -4.46
CA LYS A 47 2.25 -14.63 -3.36
C LYS A 47 1.58 -14.49 -1.99
N THR A 48 1.13 -13.30 -1.67
CA THR A 48 0.56 -12.90 -0.38
C THR A 48 -0.96 -12.71 -0.50
N SER A 49 -1.45 -12.29 -1.67
CA SER A 49 -2.83 -11.85 -1.86
C SER A 49 -3.20 -10.76 -0.85
N PHE A 50 -2.27 -9.83 -0.60
CA PHE A 50 -2.45 -8.68 0.29
C PHE A 50 -2.50 -7.37 -0.49
N ILE A 51 -3.13 -6.34 0.12
CA ILE A 51 -3.14 -4.98 -0.41
C ILE A 51 -2.15 -4.13 0.39
N TYR A 52 -1.28 -3.43 -0.33
CA TYR A 52 -0.25 -2.57 0.21
C TYR A 52 -0.58 -1.11 -0.08
N THR A 53 -0.54 -0.24 0.92
CA THR A 53 -0.74 1.20 0.73
C THR A 53 0.52 1.95 1.14
N VAL A 54 1.10 2.68 0.19
CA VAL A 54 2.21 3.60 0.45
C VAL A 54 1.60 4.98 0.68
N TYR A 55 1.88 5.58 1.84
CA TYR A 55 1.31 6.87 2.21
C TYR A 55 2.27 7.74 3.02
N GLU A 56 2.00 9.05 3.02
CA GLU A 56 2.75 10.06 3.78
C GLU A 56 1.88 10.72 4.83
N THR A 57 2.36 10.79 6.06
CA THR A 57 1.71 11.55 7.13
C THR A 57 2.76 12.14 8.06
N ASN A 58 2.55 13.38 8.53
CA ASN A 58 3.45 14.08 9.45
C ASN A 58 4.93 14.08 9.00
N GLY A 59 5.19 14.23 7.69
CA GLY A 59 6.54 14.25 7.11
C GLY A 59 7.25 12.88 7.08
N LYS A 60 6.55 11.80 7.41
CA LYS A 60 7.06 10.43 7.39
C LYS A 60 6.34 9.60 6.31
N THR A 61 6.99 8.53 5.87
CA THR A 61 6.42 7.58 4.90
C THR A 61 6.16 6.25 5.58
N PHE A 62 5.04 5.64 5.22
CA PHE A 62 4.61 4.35 5.74
C PHE A 62 4.19 3.42 4.61
N ILE A 63 4.31 2.12 4.88
CA ILE A 63 3.67 1.06 4.12
C ILE A 63 2.69 0.35 5.04
N LYS A 64 1.40 0.42 4.70
CA LYS A 64 0.33 -0.34 5.34
C LYS A 64 0.09 -1.62 4.55
N THR A 65 0.09 -2.75 5.23
CA THR A 65 -0.36 -4.04 4.70
C THR A 65 -1.77 -4.31 5.22
N SER A 66 -2.72 -4.54 4.33
CA SER A 66 -4.10 -4.91 4.66
C SER A 66 -4.31 -6.39 4.36
N PHE A 67 -4.76 -7.14 5.36
CA PHE A 67 -4.88 -8.60 5.32
C PHE A 67 -6.33 -9.02 5.06
N LYS A 68 -6.52 -10.27 4.58
CA LYS A 68 -7.84 -10.83 4.24
C LYS A 68 -8.84 -10.85 5.39
N ASP A 69 -8.36 -10.92 6.63
CA ASP A 69 -9.18 -10.89 7.84
C ASP A 69 -9.71 -9.49 8.19
N GLY A 70 -9.32 -8.45 7.43
CA GLY A 70 -9.66 -7.05 7.68
C GLY A 70 -8.72 -6.35 8.67
N GLY A 71 -7.70 -7.05 9.17
CA GLY A 71 -6.62 -6.46 9.94
C GLY A 71 -5.64 -5.69 9.06
N SER A 72 -4.77 -4.92 9.70
CA SER A 72 -3.69 -4.22 9.03
C SER A 72 -2.45 -4.06 9.89
N MET A 73 -1.32 -3.80 9.23
CA MET A 73 -0.07 -3.46 9.88
C MET A 73 0.56 -2.26 9.16
N ASP A 74 1.00 -1.26 9.92
CA ASP A 74 1.64 -0.05 9.42
C ASP A 74 3.11 -0.05 9.80
N ASN A 75 3.99 0.12 8.81
CA ASN A 75 5.43 0.17 9.03
C ASN A 75 6.02 1.48 8.51
N GLU A 76 6.78 2.18 9.36
CA GLU A 76 7.52 3.36 8.93
C GLU A 76 8.68 2.94 8.01
N VAL A 77 8.86 3.65 6.90
CA VAL A 77 9.90 3.39 5.92
C VAL A 77 10.73 4.63 5.63
N THR A 78 11.99 4.41 5.29
CA THR A 78 12.88 5.43 4.74
C THR A 78 12.90 5.33 3.22
N LYS A 79 12.96 6.49 2.56
CA LYS A 79 13.01 6.62 1.09
C LYS A 79 14.42 6.76 0.61
N ILE A 80 14.75 6.07 -0.48
CA ILE A 80 16.00 6.22 -1.21
C ILE A 80 15.65 6.33 -2.69
N ASP A 81 15.98 7.47 -3.30
CA ASP A 81 15.87 7.63 -4.74
C ASP A 81 16.90 6.73 -5.45
N THR A 82 16.45 5.98 -6.44
CA THR A 82 17.29 5.10 -7.26
C THR A 82 17.00 5.34 -8.73
N ASN A 83 17.87 4.81 -9.61
CA ASN A 83 17.65 4.89 -11.05
C ASN A 83 16.36 4.16 -11.51
N ASN A 84 15.85 3.23 -10.70
CA ASN A 84 14.68 2.41 -11.01
C ASN A 84 13.45 2.77 -10.14
N GLY A 85 13.40 4.01 -9.64
CA GLY A 85 12.29 4.49 -8.80
C GLY A 85 12.68 4.67 -7.34
N ILE A 86 11.69 4.64 -6.45
CA ILE A 86 11.89 4.95 -5.03
C ILE A 86 11.97 3.64 -4.25
N ARG A 87 13.10 3.39 -3.60
CA ARG A 87 13.28 2.28 -2.68
C ARG A 87 12.78 2.64 -1.29
N TYR A 88 12.00 1.76 -0.68
CA TYR A 88 11.52 1.86 0.69
C TYR A 88 12.16 0.78 1.55
N ASN A 89 12.98 1.21 2.52
CA ASN A 89 13.53 0.32 3.53
C ASN A 89 12.73 0.49 4.82
N TYR A 90 12.39 -0.62 5.47
CA TYR A 90 11.84 -0.59 6.81
C TYR A 90 12.79 0.16 7.75
N LYS A 91 12.22 1.05 8.57
CA LYS A 91 12.99 1.80 9.56
C LYS A 91 13.34 0.95 10.79
N GLU A 92 12.47 0.00 11.12
CA GLU A 92 12.67 -0.97 12.19
C GLU A 92 13.18 -2.31 11.64
N ASP A 93 13.83 -3.11 12.50
CA ASP A 93 14.42 -4.42 12.16
C ASP A 93 13.35 -5.53 11.99
N VAL A 94 12.13 -5.14 11.58
CA VAL A 94 11.00 -6.04 11.33
C VAL A 94 11.21 -6.89 10.07
N SER A 95 12.02 -6.41 9.14
CA SER A 95 12.35 -7.12 7.90
C SER A 95 13.81 -7.49 7.93
N GLN A 96 14.16 -8.76 7.75
CA GLN A 96 15.55 -9.24 7.81
C GLN A 96 16.39 -8.80 6.59
N GLY A 97 16.24 -7.56 6.12
CA GLY A 97 16.82 -7.01 4.89
C GLY A 97 15.86 -6.93 3.70
N GLU A 98 14.57 -7.19 3.90
CA GLU A 98 13.57 -7.03 2.83
C GLU A 98 13.27 -5.55 2.57
N TYR A 99 12.89 -5.24 1.34
CA TYR A 99 12.57 -3.86 0.95
C TYR A 99 11.64 -3.84 -0.25
N PHE A 100 11.09 -2.67 -0.53
CA PHE A 100 10.23 -2.44 -1.68
C PHE A 100 10.88 -1.44 -2.63
N VAL A 101 10.55 -1.53 -3.91
CA VAL A 101 10.86 -0.49 -4.90
C VAL A 101 9.57 -0.10 -5.61
N LEU A 102 9.19 1.17 -5.51
CA LEU A 102 8.11 1.72 -6.33
C LEU A 102 8.71 2.21 -7.64
N ASN A 103 8.39 1.48 -8.71
CA ASN A 103 8.81 1.74 -10.06
C ASN A 103 7.55 2.02 -10.91
N ASN A 104 7.30 3.31 -11.19
CA ASN A 104 6.05 3.78 -11.78
C ASN A 104 4.82 3.33 -10.97
N ASP A 105 3.96 2.49 -11.54
CA ASP A 105 2.75 1.97 -10.91
C ASP A 105 2.90 0.50 -10.44
N ILE A 106 4.15 0.03 -10.32
CA ILE A 106 4.47 -1.32 -9.83
C ILE A 106 5.24 -1.19 -8.51
N LEU A 107 4.80 -1.93 -7.50
CA LEU A 107 5.53 -2.10 -6.25
C LEU A 107 6.26 -3.45 -6.29
N GLU A 108 7.57 -3.41 -6.39
CA GLU A 108 8.46 -4.58 -6.45
C GLU A 108 8.89 -4.98 -5.04
N PHE A 109 8.98 -6.29 -4.77
CA PHE A 109 9.30 -6.83 -3.43
C PHE A 109 10.61 -7.61 -3.49
N TYR A 110 11.57 -7.20 -2.66
CA TYR A 110 12.91 -7.78 -2.62
C TYR A 110 13.21 -8.39 -1.26
N ASN A 111 13.90 -9.53 -1.28
CA ASN A 111 14.45 -10.13 -0.07
C ASN A 111 15.84 -9.56 0.27
N SER A 112 16.41 -10.03 1.37
CA SER A 112 17.74 -9.63 1.86
C SER A 112 18.91 -10.01 0.95
N GLU A 113 18.70 -10.95 0.01
CA GLU A 113 19.67 -11.31 -1.02
C GLU A 113 19.55 -10.44 -2.28
N ASN A 114 18.74 -9.37 -2.25
CA ASN A 114 18.41 -8.52 -3.39
C ASN A 114 17.71 -9.26 -4.54
N LYS A 115 17.00 -10.36 -4.26
CA LYS A 115 16.18 -11.06 -5.24
C LYS A 115 14.75 -10.57 -5.16
N MET A 116 14.22 -10.10 -6.29
CA MET A 116 12.80 -9.80 -6.43
C MET A 116 12.01 -11.10 -6.36
N PHE A 117 11.01 -11.16 -5.49
CA PHE A 117 10.23 -12.38 -5.28
C PHE A 117 8.74 -12.25 -5.61
N THR A 118 8.22 -11.02 -5.72
CA THR A 118 6.89 -10.74 -6.27
C THR A 118 6.77 -9.26 -6.65
N THR A 119 5.65 -8.89 -7.27
CA THR A 119 5.26 -7.53 -7.63
C THR A 119 3.79 -7.31 -7.35
N ALA A 120 3.41 -6.10 -6.93
CA ALA A 120 2.03 -5.67 -6.79
C ALA A 120 1.70 -4.57 -7.81
N ASN A 121 0.51 -4.62 -8.38
CA ASN A 121 0.05 -3.64 -9.36
C ASN A 121 -0.77 -2.55 -8.67
N LYS A 122 -0.57 -1.30 -9.05
CA LYS A 122 -1.37 -0.20 -8.52
C LYS A 122 -2.84 -0.37 -8.89
N VAL A 123 -3.69 -0.24 -7.88
CA VAL A 123 -5.14 -0.24 -8.04
C VAL A 123 -5.60 1.19 -8.25
N LEU A 124 -6.40 1.41 -9.29
CA LEU A 124 -7.10 2.67 -9.49
C LEU A 124 -8.30 2.70 -8.53
N TYR A 125 -8.39 3.77 -7.73
CA TYR A 125 -9.45 3.99 -6.76
C TYR A 125 -10.01 5.41 -6.89
#